data_AF-A0A418RJT3-F1
#
_entry.id   AF-A0A418RJT3-F1
#
_cell.length_a   1.000
_cell.length_b   1.000
_cell.length_c   1.000
_cell.angle_alpha   90.00
_cell.angle_beta   90.00
_cell.angle_gamma   90.00
#
_symmetry.space_group_name_H-M   'P 1'
#
loop_
_entity.id
_entity.type
_entity.pdbx_description
1 polymer ?
#
loop_
_entity_poly.entity_id
_entity_poly.type
_entity_poly.pdbx_seq_one_letter_code
_entity_poly.pdbx_strand_id
1 'polypeptide(L)'
;RLPFIDHGLVLANQNSGILPRNFDLDQYNQEVTLVRQLEPIVLAMRQFMKRLEDTFMAVGSDAYSQTLVVYQSAKLADKSGLLDEHLDSLAQRFARKAPSQDKTPTSPT
;
A
#
# COMPACT_ATOMS: atom_id res chain seq x y z
N ARG A 1 -0.83 14.40 17.30
CA ARG A 1 0.29 13.97 18.16
C ARG A 1 1.26 15.11 18.43
N LEU A 2 1.73 15.85 17.41
CA LEU A 2 2.65 16.98 17.59
C LEU A 2 2.15 18.11 18.49
N PRO A 3 0.89 18.58 18.41
CA PRO A 3 0.42 19.66 19.30
C PRO A 3 0.55 19.31 20.79
N PHE A 4 0.33 18.04 21.15
CA PHE A 4 0.53 17.55 22.52
C PHE A 4 2.01 17.58 22.93
N ILE A 5 2.90 17.14 22.03
CA ILE A 5 4.36 17.15 22.26
C ILE A 5 4.86 18.59 22.40
N ASP A 6 4.41 19.49 21.53
CA ASP A 6 4.79 20.89 21.53
C ASP A 6 4.34 21.60 22.81
N HIS A 7 3.10 21.35 23.25
CA HIS A 7 2.60 21.86 24.53
C HIS A 7 3.41 21.33 25.71
N GLY A 8 3.74 20.02 25.70
CA GLY A 8 4.60 19.41 26.71
C GLY A 8 5.98 20.07 26.78
N LEU A 9 6.60 20.34 25.62
CA LEU A 9 7.89 21.01 25.54
C LEU A 9 7.85 22.44 26.09
N VAL A 10 6.80 23.20 25.74
CA VAL A 10 6.60 24.55 26.28
C VAL A 10 6.46 24.51 27.80
N LEU A 11 5.62 23.61 28.33
CA LEU A 11 5.42 23.45 29.77
C LEU A 11 6.73 23.11 30.49
N ALA A 12 7.49 22.14 29.96
CA ALA A 12 8.76 21.68 30.53
C ALA A 12 9.84 22.77 30.52
N ASN A 13 9.98 23.51 29.43
CA ASN A 13 10.96 24.60 29.32
C ASN A 13 10.61 25.80 30.22
N GLN A 14 9.31 26.12 30.36
CA GLN A 14 8.86 27.23 31.23
C GLN A 14 8.91 26.88 32.72
N ASN A 15 8.84 25.60 33.08
CA ASN A 15 8.70 25.13 34.46
C ASN A 15 9.67 24.00 34.76
N SER A 16 10.95 24.13 34.42
CA SER A 16 11.93 23.03 34.55
C SER A 16 12.01 22.43 35.96
N GLY A 17 11.69 23.20 37.01
CA GLY A 17 11.62 22.73 38.40
C GLY A 17 10.54 21.68 38.70
N ILE A 18 9.55 21.48 37.82
CA ILE A 18 8.55 20.41 37.97
C ILE A 18 9.08 19.06 37.50
N LEU A 19 10.20 19.05 36.77
CA LEU A 19 10.77 17.86 36.18
C LEU A 19 11.55 17.05 37.22
N PRO A 20 11.54 15.71 37.13
CA PRO A 20 12.40 14.86 37.94
C PRO A 20 13.88 15.25 37.82
N ARG A 21 14.67 15.07 38.88
CA ARG A 21 16.12 15.39 38.88
C ARG A 21 16.93 14.68 37.79
N ASN A 22 16.46 13.52 37.35
CA ASN A 22 17.10 12.69 36.33
C ASN A 22 16.51 12.91 34.91
N PHE A 23 15.62 13.89 34.74
CA PHE A 23 15.06 14.21 33.44
C PHE A 23 16.04 15.03 32.61
N ASP A 24 16.35 14.56 31.41
CA ASP A 24 17.23 15.25 30.47
C ASP A 24 16.40 16.16 29.54
N LEU A 25 16.33 17.44 29.91
CA LEU A 25 15.57 18.44 29.16
C LEU A 25 16.22 18.74 27.79
N ASP A 26 17.54 18.63 27.68
CA ASP A 26 18.25 18.89 26.43
C ASP A 26 17.99 17.77 25.43
N GLN A 27 18.07 16.51 25.88
CA GLN A 27 17.67 15.36 25.08
C GLN A 27 16.21 15.47 24.63
N TYR A 28 15.30 15.86 25.52
CA TYR A 28 13.89 16.03 25.16
C TYR A 28 13.70 17.10 24.07
N ASN A 29 14.37 18.25 24.17
CA ASN A 29 14.34 19.29 23.13
C ASN A 29 14.83 18.76 21.77
N GLN A 30 15.89 17.95 21.75
CA GLN A 30 16.42 17.33 20.53
C GLN A 30 15.43 16.34 19.91
N GLU A 31 14.79 15.50 20.73
CA GLU A 31 13.78 14.53 20.28
C GLU A 31 12.56 15.22 19.67
N VAL A 32 12.04 16.29 20.30
CA VAL A 32 10.93 17.06 19.73
C VAL A 32 11.31 17.70 18.39
N THR A 33 12.53 18.23 18.30
CA THR A 33 13.07 18.78 17.04
C THR A 33 13.13 17.71 15.95
N LEU A 34 13.63 16.52 16.27
CA LEU A 34 13.70 15.40 15.34
C LEU A 34 12.31 14.96 14.86
N VAL A 35 11.33 14.87 15.76
CA VAL A 35 9.94 14.52 15.40
C VAL A 35 9.35 15.55 14.43
N ARG A 36 9.57 16.85 14.67
CA ARG A 36 9.13 17.92 13.77
C ARG A 36 9.77 17.83 12.39
N GLN A 37 11.04 17.43 12.31
CA GLN A 37 11.75 17.26 11.03
C GLN A 37 11.27 16.01 10.27
N LEU A 38 10.95 14.93 10.98
CA LEU A 38 10.50 13.67 10.37
C LEU A 38 9.06 13.71 9.89
N GLU A 39 8.16 14.46 10.54
CA GLU A 39 6.76 14.55 10.14
C GLU A 39 6.54 14.87 8.64
N PRO A 40 7.11 15.95 8.08
CA PRO A 40 6.91 16.27 6.67
C PRO A 40 7.48 15.19 5.73
N ILE A 41 8.59 14.54 6.12
CA ILE A 41 9.19 13.45 5.34
C ILE A 41 8.25 12.25 5.28
N VAL A 42 7.69 11.86 6.43
CA VAL A 42 6.72 10.75 6.51
C VAL A 42 5.48 11.07 5.68
N LEU A 43 4.98 12.31 5.74
CA LEU A 43 3.83 12.73 4.94
C LEU A 43 4.13 12.67 3.43
N ALA A 44 5.29 13.15 3.01
CA ALA A 44 5.72 13.09 1.61
C ALA A 44 5.86 11.64 1.11
N MET A 45 6.46 10.76 1.91
CA MET A 45 6.61 9.33 1.57
C MET A 45 5.26 8.63 1.41
N ARG A 46 4.28 8.94 2.26
CA ARG A 46 2.92 8.39 2.13
C ARG A 46 2.26 8.82 0.82
N GLN A 47 2.40 10.08 0.44
CA GLN A 47 1.84 10.59 -0.82
C GLN A 47 2.54 9.97 -2.03
N PHE A 48 3.86 9.86 -1.98
CA PHE A 48 4.65 9.22 -3.03
C PHE A 48 4.25 7.75 -3.20
N MET A 49 4.16 6.99 -2.10
CA MET A 49 3.77 5.58 -2.13
C MET A 49 2.39 5.42 -2.78
N LYS A 50 1.41 6.25 -2.39
CA LYS A 50 0.09 6.21 -3.02
C LYS A 50 0.15 6.43 -4.54
N ARG A 51 0.89 7.43 -4.99
CA ARG A 51 1.05 7.70 -6.44
C ARG A 51 1.76 6.55 -7.17
N LEU A 52 2.73 5.92 -6.51
CA LEU A 52 3.43 4.76 -7.05
C LEU A 52 2.49 3.57 -7.19
N GLU A 53 1.67 3.29 -6.17
CA GLU A 53 0.62 2.26 -6.20
C GLU A 53 -0.40 2.51 -7.32
N ASP A 54 -0.89 3.75 -7.44
CA ASP A 54 -1.82 4.15 -8.50
C ASP A 54 -1.20 3.92 -9.89
N THR A 55 0.07 4.29 -10.06
CA THR A 55 0.80 4.10 -11.32
C THR A 55 1.02 2.62 -11.62
N PHE A 56 1.40 1.84 -10.61
CA PHE A 56 1.61 0.40 -10.73
C PHE A 56 0.32 -0.31 -11.16
N MET A 57 -0.81 0.06 -10.58
CA MET A 57 -2.12 -0.48 -10.96
C MET A 57 -2.51 -0.10 -12.38
N ALA A 58 -2.31 1.16 -12.78
CA ALA A 58 -2.62 1.63 -14.13
C ALA A 58 -1.81 0.87 -15.19
N VAL A 59 -0.48 0.85 -15.05
CA VAL A 59 0.41 0.15 -16.00
C VAL A 59 0.16 -1.36 -15.99
N GLY A 60 -0.12 -1.94 -14.82
CA GLY A 60 -0.49 -3.36 -14.72
C GLY A 60 -1.78 -3.70 -15.47
N SER A 61 -2.78 -2.81 -15.43
CA SER A 61 -4.03 -2.96 -16.19
C SER A 61 -3.82 -2.87 -17.70
N ASP A 62 -2.98 -1.94 -18.14
CA ASP A 62 -2.63 -1.78 -19.56
C ASP A 62 -1.87 -3.01 -20.07
N ALA A 63 -0.85 -3.46 -19.33
CA ALA A 63 -0.09 -4.66 -19.66
C ALA A 63 -0.99 -5.91 -19.68
N TYR A 64 -1.94 -6.01 -18.74
CA TYR A 64 -2.91 -7.10 -18.74
C TYR A 64 -3.80 -7.08 -19.99
N SER A 65 -4.30 -5.92 -20.39
CA SER A 65 -5.14 -5.76 -21.58
C SER A 65 -4.37 -6.12 -22.86
N GLN A 66 -3.11 -5.69 -22.97
CA GLN A 66 -2.23 -6.08 -24.08
C GLN A 66 -1.96 -7.59 -24.10
N THR A 67 -1.78 -8.21 -22.93
CA THR A 67 -1.59 -9.66 -22.83
C THR A 67 -2.83 -10.42 -23.33
N LEU A 68 -4.05 -9.90 -23.11
CA LEU A 68 -5.26 -10.50 -23.68
C LEU A 68 -5.27 -10.46 -25.21
N VAL A 69 -4.79 -9.37 -25.82
CA VAL A 69 -4.64 -9.26 -27.27
C VAL A 69 -3.63 -10.28 -27.79
N VAL A 70 -2.48 -10.43 -27.11
CA VAL A 70 -1.47 -11.43 -27.45
C VAL A 70 -2.05 -12.84 -27.38
N TYR A 71 -2.75 -13.18 -26.29
CA TYR A 71 -3.39 -14.48 -26.11
C TYR A 71 -4.41 -14.79 -27.22
N GLN A 72 -5.28 -13.83 -27.54
CA GLN A 72 -6.26 -13.99 -28.63
C GLN A 72 -5.59 -14.15 -29.99
N SER A 73 -4.54 -13.36 -30.26
CA SER A 73 -3.80 -13.43 -31.52
C SER A 73 -3.06 -14.75 -31.67
N ALA A 74 -2.41 -15.24 -30.61
CA ALA A 74 -1.73 -16.53 -30.58
C ALA A 74 -2.72 -17.67 -30.83
N LYS A 75 -3.89 -17.64 -30.17
CA LYS A 75 -4.95 -18.63 -30.37
C LYS A 75 -5.48 -18.67 -31.82
N LEU A 76 -5.57 -17.53 -32.50
CA LEU A 76 -5.99 -17.48 -33.91
C LEU A 76 -4.90 -17.96 -34.86
N ALA A 77 -3.63 -17.74 -34.52
CA ALA A 77 -2.48 -18.11 -35.33
C ALA A 77 -2.08 -19.59 -35.18
N ASP A 78 -2.40 -20.23 -34.05
CA ASP A 78 -1.93 -21.58 -33.73
C ASP A 78 -2.67 -22.68 -34.51
N LYS A 79 -2.28 -22.84 -35.78
CA LYS A 79 -2.83 -23.88 -36.66
C LYS A 79 -2.23 -25.27 -36.39
N SER A 80 -1.09 -25.34 -35.72
CA SER A 80 -0.29 -26.55 -35.53
C SER A 80 -0.26 -27.06 -34.09
N GLY A 81 -0.87 -26.35 -33.13
CA GLY A 81 -0.85 -26.68 -31.70
C GLY A 81 0.51 -26.43 -31.03
N LEU A 82 1.39 -25.62 -31.66
CA LEU A 82 2.74 -25.39 -31.13
C LEU A 82 2.74 -24.38 -29.96
N LEU A 83 1.66 -23.63 -29.78
CA LEU A 83 1.52 -22.63 -28.72
C LEU A 83 0.64 -23.14 -27.56
N ASP A 84 0.11 -24.36 -27.63
CA ASP A 84 -0.84 -24.91 -26.65
C ASP A 84 -0.33 -24.80 -25.21
N GLU A 85 0.94 -25.13 -24.94
CA GLU A 85 1.51 -25.03 -23.58
C GLU A 85 1.50 -23.59 -23.04
N HIS A 86 1.83 -22.60 -23.89
CA HIS A 86 1.78 -21.19 -23.52
C HIS A 86 0.34 -20.68 -23.37
N LEU A 87 -0.57 -21.12 -24.24
CA LEU A 87 -1.99 -20.77 -24.19
C LEU A 87 -2.65 -21.34 -22.93
N ASP A 88 -2.35 -22.59 -22.57
CA ASP A 88 -2.85 -23.23 -21.35
C ASP A 88 -2.36 -22.51 -20.10
N SER A 89 -1.07 -22.16 -20.04
CA SER A 89 -0.51 -21.37 -18.94
C SER A 89 -1.22 -20.03 -18.76
N LEU A 90 -1.49 -19.31 -19.85
CA LEU A 90 -2.25 -18.06 -19.82
C LEU A 90 -3.71 -18.29 -19.44
N ALA A 91 -4.32 -19.39 -19.90
CA ALA A 91 -5.72 -19.73 -19.66
C ALA A 91 -6.00 -20.12 -18.19
N GLN A 92 -5.01 -20.62 -17.45
CA GLN A 92 -5.13 -20.90 -16.00
C GLN A 92 -5.60 -19.67 -15.19
N ARG A 93 -5.31 -18.46 -15.68
CA ARG A 93 -5.81 -17.20 -15.08
C ARG A 93 -7.34 -17.15 -15.04
N PHE A 94 -8.02 -17.69 -16.06
CA PHE A 94 -9.48 -17.66 -16.16
C PHE A 94 -10.14 -18.73 -15.30
N ALA A 95 -9.49 -19.90 -15.12
CA ALA A 95 -9.99 -20.97 -14.25
C ALA A 95 -10.13 -20.53 -12.78
N ARG A 96 -9.28 -19.61 -12.33
CA ARG A 96 -9.33 -19.04 -10.97
C ARG A 96 -10.51 -18.09 -10.71
N LYS A 97 -11.30 -17.73 -11.73
CA LYS A 97 -12.40 -16.75 -11.62
C LYS A 97 -13.80 -17.38 -11.52
N ALA A 98 -13.93 -18.71 -11.48
CA ALA A 98 -15.22 -19.35 -11.29
C ALA A 98 -15.74 -19.04 -9.87
N PRO A 99 -16.92 -18.41 -9.71
CA PRO A 99 -17.51 -18.20 -8.40
C PRO A 99 -17.91 -19.57 -7.84
N SER A 100 -17.44 -19.91 -6.64
CA SER A 100 -18.08 -20.96 -5.84
C SER A 100 -19.54 -20.53 -5.64
N GLN A 101 -20.48 -21.31 -6.16
CA GLN A 101 -21.90 -21.15 -5.83
C GLN A 101 -22.07 -21.42 -4.34
N ASP A 102 -21.99 -20.38 -3.54
CA ASP A 102 -22.37 -20.45 -2.14
C ASP A 102 -23.90 -20.52 -2.10
N LYS A 103 -24.41 -21.73 -1.90
CA LYS A 103 -25.82 -21.99 -1.68
C LYS A 103 -26.20 -21.34 -0.36
N THR A 104 -26.88 -20.20 -0.39
CA THR A 104 -27.56 -19.65 0.78
C THR A 104 -28.62 -20.66 1.24
N PRO A 105 -28.55 -21.18 2.49
CA PRO A 105 -29.67 -21.89 3.06
C PRO A 105 -30.72 -20.85 3.46
N THR A 106 -31.88 -20.93 2.83
CA THR A 106 -33.13 -20.38 3.37
C THR A 106 -33.40 -20.99 4.74
N SER A 107 -33.65 -20.15 5.75
CA SER A 107 -34.48 -20.53 6.89
C SER A 107 -35.71 -19.62 6.95
N PRO A 108 -36.92 -20.19 6.95
CA PRO A 108 -38.16 -19.48 7.24
C PRO A 108 -38.44 -19.44 8.75
N THR A 109 -39.13 -18.36 9.12
CA THR A 109 -39.87 -18.08 10.38
C THR A 109 -39.05 -17.78 11.63
#